data_AF-A0A956B7V5-F1
#
_entry.id   AF-A0A956B7V5-F1
#
_cell.length_a   1.000
_cell.length_b   1.000
_cell.length_c   1.000
_cell.angle_alpha   90.00
_cell.angle_beta   90.00
_cell.angle_gamma   90.00
#
_symmetry.space_group_name_H-M   'P 1'
#
loop_
_entity.id
_entity.type
_entity.pdbx_description
1 polymer ?
#
loop_
_entity_poly.entity_id
_entity_poly.type
_entity_poly.pdbx_seq_one_letter_code
_entity_poly.pdbx_strand_id
1 'polypeptide(L)' 'MRPPTKREDASPGMSSAQLEITKSVIAASAEITAAMVTVTNEKNPAKISEAYRVIYKTIMETVRGPSKKPTT' A
#
# COMPACT_ATOMS: atom_id res chain seq x y z
N MET A 1 7.90 6.17 52.52
CA MET A 1 8.15 6.76 51.19
C MET A 1 7.40 5.93 50.14
N ARG A 2 6.60 6.54 49.26
CA ARG A 2 5.97 5.83 48.12
C ARG A 2 6.96 5.80 46.95
N PRO A 3 7.12 4.68 46.22
CA PRO A 3 7.98 4.64 45.05
C PRO A 3 7.35 5.46 43.92
N PRO A 4 8.16 6.11 43.05
CA PRO A 4 7.64 6.83 41.91
C PRO A 4 7.11 5.81 40.89
N THR A 5 5.81 5.86 40.60
CA THR A 5 5.24 5.24 39.41
C THR A 5 5.92 5.86 38.20
N LYS A 6 6.81 5.10 37.54
CA LYS A 6 7.21 5.38 36.17
C LYS A 6 5.92 5.46 35.36
N ARG A 7 5.56 6.67 34.91
CA ARG A 7 4.64 6.78 33.78
C ARG A 7 5.46 6.26 32.61
N GLU A 8 5.23 5.00 32.24
CA GLU A 8 5.63 4.54 30.91
C GLU A 8 5.06 5.54 29.93
N ASP A 9 5.95 6.22 29.21
CA ASP A 9 5.62 7.01 28.05
C ASP A 9 4.92 6.09 27.06
N ALA A 10 3.60 6.00 27.19
CA ALA A 10 2.72 5.40 26.20
C ALA A 10 2.69 6.35 25.00
N SER A 11 3.82 6.46 24.29
CA SER A 11 3.78 6.78 22.88
C SER A 11 2.82 5.76 22.26
N PRO A 12 1.73 6.18 21.60
CA PRO A 12 0.83 5.24 20.97
C PRO A 12 1.62 4.52 19.88
N GLY A 13 2.10 3.32 20.18
CA GLY A 13 2.73 2.45 19.21
C GLY A 13 1.72 2.16 18.10
N MET A 14 2.18 2.26 16.86
CA MET A 14 1.35 1.96 15.68
C MET A 14 0.80 0.53 15.81
N SER A 15 -0.51 0.35 15.63
CA SER A 15 -1.11 -0.98 15.76
C SER A 15 -0.60 -1.92 14.66
N SER A 16 -0.63 -3.23 14.88
CA SER A 16 -0.24 -4.21 13.86
C SER A 16 -1.01 -4.03 12.55
N ALA A 17 -2.31 -3.74 12.63
CA ALA A 17 -3.15 -3.44 11.48
C ALA A 17 -2.68 -2.19 10.71
N GLN A 18 -2.30 -1.12 11.43
CA GLN A 18 -1.73 0.07 10.80
C GLN A 18 -0.40 -0.24 10.10
N LEU A 19 0.44 -1.08 10.70
CA LEU A 19 1.71 -1.52 10.11
C LEU A 19 1.50 -2.31 8.81
N GLU A 20 0.51 -3.21 8.76
CA GLU A 20 0.15 -3.98 7.57
C GLU A 20 -0.39 -3.11 6.44
N ILE A 21 -1.22 -2.11 6.77
CA ILE A 21 -1.69 -1.11 5.82
C ILE A 21 -0.49 -0.33 5.25
N THR A 22 0.41 0.14 6.10
CA THR A 22 1.60 0.88 5.65
C THR A 22 2.48 0.05 4.72
N LYS A 23 2.74 -1.22 5.05
CA LYS A 23 3.49 -2.13 4.17
C LYS A 23 2.80 -2.32 2.82
N SER A 24 1.48 -2.52 2.83
CA SER A 24 0.69 -2.71 1.61
C SER A 24 0.72 -1.46 0.71
N VAL A 25 0.58 -0.27 1.31
CA VAL A 25 0.64 1.01 0.58
C VAL A 25 2.03 1.25 -0.01
N ILE A 26 3.10 0.93 0.71
CA ILE A 26 4.48 1.04 0.20
C ILE A 26 4.68 0.11 -1.00
N ALA A 27 4.23 -1.14 -0.91
CA ALA A 27 4.34 -2.10 -2.01
C ALA A 27 3.57 -1.62 -3.26
N ALA A 28 2.33 -1.17 -3.07
CA ALA A 28 1.52 -0.60 -4.15
C ALA A 28 2.18 0.63 -4.79
N SER A 29 2.79 1.51 -3.99
CA SER A 29 3.48 2.70 -4.48
C SER A 29 4.69 2.36 -5.33
N ALA A 30 5.44 1.32 -4.96
CA ALA A 30 6.58 0.84 -5.75
C ALA A 30 6.13 0.26 -7.11
N GLU A 31 5.05 -0.53 -7.13
CA GLU A 31 4.50 -1.10 -8.36
C GLU A 31 3.98 -0.01 -9.32
N ILE A 32 3.25 0.98 -8.79
CA ILE A 32 2.78 2.14 -9.56
C ILE A 32 3.97 2.91 -10.13
N THR A 33 5.02 3.13 -9.34
CA THR A 33 6.22 3.85 -9.80
C THR A 33 6.89 3.12 -10.95
N ALA A 34 7.06 1.80 -10.86
CA ALA A 34 7.64 0.99 -11.93
C ALA A 34 6.80 1.03 -13.23
N ALA A 35 5.48 0.96 -13.10
CA ALA A 35 4.58 1.07 -14.24
C ALA A 35 4.64 2.49 -14.87
N MET A 36 4.73 3.55 -14.07
CA MET A 36 4.86 4.92 -14.56
C MET A 36 6.16 5.15 -15.34
N VAL A 37 7.27 4.54 -14.92
CA VAL A 37 8.52 4.56 -15.69
C VAL A 37 8.32 3.96 -17.08
N THR A 38 7.51 2.90 -17.19
CA THR A 38 7.15 2.29 -18.49
C THR A 38 6.31 3.24 -19.32
N VAL A 39 5.31 3.91 -18.74
CA VAL A 39 4.49 4.92 -19.43
C VAL A 39 5.35 6.04 -20.02
N THR A 40 6.39 6.49 -19.31
CA THR A 40 7.24 7.60 -19.76
C THR A 40 8.28 7.20 -20.80
N ASN A 41 8.87 6.00 -20.69
CA ASN A 41 10.04 5.61 -21.50
C ASN A 41 9.73 4.69 -22.68
N GLU A 42 8.56 4.05 -22.70
CA GLU A 42 8.19 3.13 -23.78
C GLU A 42 7.53 3.88 -24.95
N LYS A 43 7.73 3.38 -26.17
CA LYS A 43 7.11 3.92 -27.40
C LYS A 43 6.04 3.00 -27.96
N ASN A 44 6.01 1.75 -27.51
CA ASN A 44 4.99 0.79 -27.91
C ASN A 44 3.65 1.08 -27.18
N PRO A 45 2.59 1.47 -27.90
CA PRO A 45 1.31 1.84 -27.28
C PRO A 45 0.65 0.68 -26.52
N ALA A 46 0.87 -0.57 -26.93
CA ALA A 46 0.30 -1.73 -26.23
C ALA A 46 0.90 -1.88 -24.81
N LYS A 47 2.21 -1.65 -24.67
CA LYS A 47 2.89 -1.72 -23.38
C LYS A 47 2.53 -0.54 -22.47
N ILE A 48 2.35 0.65 -23.03
CA ILE A 48 1.86 1.83 -22.30
C ILE A 48 0.45 1.57 -21.77
N SER A 49 -0.43 1.00 -22.61
CA SER A 49 -1.79 0.65 -22.21
C SER A 49 -1.80 -0.40 -21.09
N GLU A 50 -0.94 -1.42 -21.17
CA GLU A 50 -0.81 -2.42 -20.11
C GLU A 50 -0.27 -1.81 -18.81
N ALA A 51 0.70 -0.88 -18.88
CA ALA A 51 1.21 -0.19 -17.71
C ALA A 51 0.11 0.63 -17.00
N TYR A 52 -0.74 1.34 -17.74
CA TYR A 52 -1.91 2.02 -17.15
C TYR A 52 -2.92 1.04 -16.53
N ARG A 53 -3.10 -0.14 -17.13
CA ARG A 53 -3.96 -1.19 -16.57
C ARG A 53 -3.43 -1.69 -15.23
N VAL A 54 -2.13 -1.90 -15.11
CA VAL A 54 -1.46 -2.27 -13.85
C VAL A 54 -1.68 -1.20 -12.78
N ILE A 55 -1.40 0.07 -13.10
CA ILE A 55 -1.61 1.20 -12.17
C ILE A 55 -3.05 1.23 -11.66
N TYR A 56 -4.03 1.14 -12.56
CA TYR A 56 -5.44 1.16 -12.18
C TYR A 56 -5.80 -0.01 -11.26
N LYS A 57 -5.34 -1.22 -11.59
CA LYS A 57 -5.59 -2.42 -10.79
C LYS A 57 -4.99 -2.28 -9.39
N THR A 58 -3.73 -1.89 -9.27
CA THR A 58 -3.02 -1.71 -7.99
C THR A 58 -3.72 -0.67 -7.11
N ILE A 59 -4.16 0.46 -7.67
CA ILE A 59 -4.94 1.47 -6.93
C ILE A 59 -6.26 0.87 -6.44
N MET A 60 -6.98 0.15 -7.29
CA MET A 60 -8.28 -0.41 -6.94
C MET A 60 -8.19 -1.46 -5.84
N GLU A 61 -7.17 -2.33 -5.89
CA GLU A 61 -6.90 -3.32 -4.84
C GLU A 61 -6.48 -2.65 -3.51
N THR A 62 -5.71 -1.56 -3.59
CA THR A 62 -5.27 -0.81 -2.41
C THR A 62 -6.43 -0.06 -1.74
N VAL A 63 -7.30 0.59 -2.52
CA VAL A 63 -8.40 1.44 -2.02
C VAL A 63 -9.61 0.62 -1.59
N ARG A 64 -10.00 -0.41 -2.35
CA ARG A 64 -11.17 -1.23 -2.02
C ARG A 64 -10.85 -2.35 -1.02
N GLY A 65 -9.57 -2.59 -0.75
CA GLY A 65 -9.10 -3.79 -0.07
C GLY A 65 -9.22 -5.03 -0.96
N PRO A 66 -8.66 -6.19 -0.55
CA PRO A 66 -8.79 -7.42 -1.30
C PRO A 66 -10.27 -7.75 -1.48
N SER A 67 -10.71 -7.84 -2.73
CA SER A 67 -12.06 -8.25 -3.11
C SER A 67 -12.38 -9.55 -2.38
N LYS A 68 -13.23 -9.50 -1.34
CA LYS A 68 -13.76 -10.72 -0.74
C LYS A 68 -14.46 -11.48 -1.86
N LYS A 69 -13.89 -12.62 -2.29
CA LYS A 69 -14.63 -13.56 -3.14
C LYS A 69 -15.97 -13.86 -2.45
N PRO A 70 -17.09 -13.96 -3.19
CA PRO A 70 -18.32 -14.45 -2.60
C PRO A 70 -18.07 -15.89 -2.15
N THR A 71 -18.10 -16.14 -0.84
CA THR A 71 -18.22 -17.49 -0.31
C THR A 71 -19.58 -18.02 -0.76
N THR A 72 -19.54 -19.02 -1.64
CA THR A 72 -20.72 -19.82 -2.02
C THR A 72 -20.97 -20.86 -0.95
#